data_AF-A0A1G3C2C1-F1
#
_entry.id   AF-A0A1G3C2C1-F1
#
_cell.length_a   1.000
_cell.length_b   1.000
_cell.length_c   1.000
_cell.angle_alpha   90.00
_cell.angle_beta   90.00
_cell.angle_gamma   90.00
#
_symmetry.space_group_name_H-M   'P 1'
#
loop_
_entity.id
_entity.type
_entity.pdbx_description
1 polymer ?
#
loop_
_entity_poly.entity_id
_entity_poly.type
_entity_poly.pdbx_seq_one_letter_code
_entity_poly.pdbx_strand_id
1 'polypeptide(L)'
;MITKSIRLLTKIALNSKIWRPSSTDLVLRHLIHKNLNKQSGFTDREHLLAAVEWLERAQDITGNGGVSGRYLLGHGWSSSYPETTGYIIPTFLALSKKLKRETHCKPQG
;
A
#
# COMPACT_ATOMS: atom_id res chain seq x y z
N MET A 1 3.03 -29.13 -31.80
CA MET A 1 2.24 -28.21 -30.96
C MET A 1 2.57 -28.24 -29.46
N ILE A 2 3.27 -29.27 -28.93
CA ILE A 2 3.54 -29.45 -27.49
C ILE A 2 4.65 -28.52 -26.95
N THR A 3 5.63 -28.16 -27.78
CA THR A 3 6.83 -27.41 -27.38
C THR A 3 6.60 -25.92 -27.09
N LYS A 4 5.56 -25.31 -27.67
CA LYS A 4 5.19 -23.91 -27.38
C LYS A 4 4.54 -23.78 -26.00
N SER A 5 3.70 -24.73 -25.60
CA SER A 5 3.09 -24.77 -24.26
C SER A 5 4.13 -24.93 -23.15
N ILE A 6 5.17 -25.75 -23.36
CA ILE A 6 6.25 -25.94 -22.38
C ILE A 6 7.07 -24.65 -22.21
N ARG A 7 7.36 -23.94 -23.31
CA ARG A 7 8.05 -22.63 -23.27
C ARG A 7 7.21 -21.52 -22.62
N LEU A 8 5.89 -21.58 -22.81
CA LEU A 8 4.96 -20.64 -22.19
C LEU A 8 4.85 -20.90 -20.68
N LEU A 9 4.71 -22.17 -20.28
CA LEU A 9 4.68 -22.58 -18.88
C LEU A 9 5.99 -22.27 -18.17
N THR A 10 7.13 -22.48 -18.81
CA THR A 10 8.44 -22.08 -18.27
C THR A 10 8.59 -20.58 -18.18
N LYS A 11 8.12 -19.78 -19.15
CA LYS A 11 8.10 -18.31 -19.00
C LYS A 11 7.18 -17.83 -17.88
N ILE A 12 6.02 -18.45 -17.68
CA ILE A 12 5.11 -18.12 -16.57
C ILE A 12 5.74 -18.50 -15.22
N ALA A 13 6.39 -19.67 -15.14
CA ALA A 13 7.10 -20.13 -13.95
C ALA A 13 8.42 -19.38 -13.69
N LEU A 14 9.10 -18.86 -14.72
CA LEU A 14 10.31 -18.03 -14.58
C LEU A 14 9.96 -16.56 -14.30
N ASN A 15 8.81 -16.08 -14.77
CA ASN A 15 8.25 -14.77 -14.41
C ASN A 15 7.47 -14.82 -13.09
N SER A 16 7.68 -15.88 -12.29
CA SER A 16 7.15 -16.09 -10.94
C SER A 16 7.77 -15.13 -9.92
N LYS A 17 7.86 -13.85 -10.26
CA LYS A 17 7.76 -12.75 -9.28
C LYS A 17 6.48 -12.85 -8.41
N ILE A 18 5.54 -13.71 -8.79
CA ILE A 18 4.40 -14.17 -7.99
C ILE A 18 4.84 -14.90 -6.70
N TRP A 19 6.05 -15.48 -6.69
CA TRP A 19 6.62 -16.25 -5.58
C TRP A 19 7.56 -15.39 -4.72
N ARG A 20 7.17 -14.14 -4.47
CA ARG A 20 7.67 -13.41 -3.29
C ARG A 20 6.77 -13.80 -2.11
N PRO A 21 7.32 -14.36 -1.00
CA PRO A 21 6.54 -14.87 0.12
C PRO A 21 5.50 -13.88 0.68
N SER A 22 5.78 -12.57 0.59
CA SER A 22 4.90 -11.49 1.06
C SER A 22 3.61 -11.35 0.24
N SER A 23 3.66 -11.62 -1.06
CA SER A 23 2.52 -11.40 -1.96
C SER A 23 1.56 -12.58 -1.94
N THR A 24 2.07 -13.80 -1.73
CA THR A 24 1.25 -15.00 -1.54
C THR A 24 0.53 -14.98 -0.20
N ASP A 25 1.19 -14.53 0.88
CA ASP A 25 0.54 -14.34 2.18
C ASP A 25 -0.63 -13.34 2.07
N LEU A 26 -0.43 -12.22 1.38
CA LEU A 26 -1.49 -11.22 1.19
C LEU A 26 -2.66 -11.77 0.38
N VAL A 27 -2.40 -12.49 -0.73
CA VAL A 27 -3.46 -13.12 -1.54
C VAL A 27 -4.19 -14.20 -0.74
N LEU A 28 -3.45 -15.04 -0.02
CA LEU A 28 -4.03 -16.12 0.79
C LEU A 28 -4.89 -15.55 1.92
N ARG A 29 -4.42 -14.50 2.61
CA ARG A 29 -5.22 -13.75 3.57
C ARG A 29 -6.46 -13.18 2.92
N HIS A 30 -6.39 -12.59 1.73
CA HIS A 30 -7.58 -12.03 1.09
C HIS A 30 -8.63 -13.09 0.70
N LEU A 31 -8.19 -14.30 0.34
CA LEU A 31 -9.08 -15.41 0.00
C LEU A 31 -9.70 -16.07 1.23
N ILE A 32 -8.92 -16.29 2.29
CA ILE A 32 -9.41 -16.94 3.52
C ILE A 32 -10.20 -15.95 4.38
N HIS A 33 -9.84 -14.66 4.33
CA HIS A 33 -10.22 -13.69 5.34
C HIS A 33 -10.79 -12.40 4.73
N LYS A 34 -11.66 -12.54 3.73
CA LYS A 34 -12.29 -11.42 3.01
C LYS A 34 -13.02 -10.41 3.91
N ASN A 35 -13.46 -10.83 5.10
CA ASN A 35 -14.18 -10.00 6.06
C ASN A 35 -13.35 -9.58 7.29
N LEU A 36 -12.03 -9.82 7.35
CA LEU A 36 -11.24 -9.52 8.55
C LEU A 36 -11.39 -8.08 8.99
N ASN A 37 -11.13 -7.09 8.14
CA ASN A 37 -11.23 -5.69 8.56
C ASN A 37 -12.64 -5.32 9.10
N LYS A 38 -13.70 -5.95 8.58
CA LYS A 38 -15.08 -5.76 9.06
C LYS A 38 -15.35 -6.50 10.39
N GLN A 39 -14.69 -7.64 10.61
CA GLN A 39 -14.83 -8.47 11.81
C GLN A 39 -13.87 -8.05 12.93
N SER A 40 -12.74 -7.43 12.60
CA SER A 40 -11.69 -6.99 13.53
C SER A 40 -12.12 -5.80 14.38
N GLY A 41 -13.22 -5.11 14.03
CA GLY A 41 -13.76 -4.00 14.82
C GLY A 41 -12.90 -2.73 14.77
N PHE A 42 -12.05 -2.58 13.75
CA PHE A 42 -11.23 -1.37 13.60
C PHE A 42 -12.11 -0.14 13.41
N THR A 43 -11.75 0.92 14.11
CA THR A 43 -12.37 2.24 14.02
C THR A 43 -11.94 2.96 12.73
N ASP A 44 -12.76 3.92 12.27
CA ASP A 44 -12.40 4.79 11.15
C ASP A 44 -11.07 5.52 11.39
N ARG A 45 -10.74 5.81 12.65
CA ARG A 45 -9.48 6.43 13.03
C ARG A 45 -8.29 5.50 12.79
N GLU A 46 -8.41 4.22 13.11
CA GLU A 46 -7.35 3.24 12.85
C GLU A 46 -7.13 3.04 11.36
N HIS A 47 -8.21 2.96 10.57
CA HIS A 47 -8.12 2.93 9.11
C HIS A 47 -7.46 4.18 8.54
N LEU A 48 -7.80 5.36 9.07
CA LEU A 48 -7.19 6.62 8.66
C LEU A 48 -5.68 6.62 8.95
N LEU A 49 -5.27 6.25 10.16
CA LEU A 49 -3.86 6.21 10.53
C LEU A 49 -3.06 5.22 9.68
N ALA A 50 -3.61 4.02 9.43
CA ALA A 50 -2.97 3.04 8.54
C ALA A 50 -2.80 3.58 7.11
N ALA A 51 -3.77 4.37 6.61
CA ALA A 51 -3.65 5.03 5.31
C ALA A 51 -2.57 6.13 5.31
N VAL A 52 -2.44 6.89 6.41
CA VAL A 52 -1.37 7.88 6.57
C VAL A 52 0.00 7.21 6.55
N GLU A 53 0.20 6.17 7.35
CA GLU A 53 1.46 5.41 7.40
C GLU A 53 1.86 4.84 6.03
N TRP A 54 0.87 4.41 5.23
CA TRP A 54 1.11 3.94 3.87
C TRP A 54 1.62 5.06 2.94
N LEU A 55 1.04 6.26 3.04
CA LEU A 55 1.46 7.41 2.25
C LEU A 55 2.84 7.93 2.68
N GLU A 56 3.12 7.95 3.99
CA GLU A 56 4.45 8.31 4.53
C GLU A 56 5.50 7.35 4.00
N ARG A 57 5.25 6.03 4.06
CA ARG A 57 6.15 5.03 3.49
C ARG A 57 6.36 5.20 1.99
N ALA A 58 5.31 5.59 1.26
CA ALA A 58 5.39 5.85 -0.18
C ALA A 58 6.27 7.08 -0.51
N GLN A 59 6.42 8.03 0.43
CA GLN A 59 7.35 9.15 0.32
C GLN A 59 8.76 8.76 0.76
N ASP A 60 8.90 8.10 1.91
CA ASP A 60 10.20 7.72 2.48
C ASP A 60 11.04 6.87 1.51
N ILE A 61 10.39 5.94 0.80
CA ILE A 61 11.08 5.03 -0.11
C ILE A 61 11.69 5.71 -1.34
N THR A 62 11.25 6.91 -1.71
CA THR A 62 11.77 7.62 -2.89
C THR A 62 13.06 8.38 -2.58
N GLY A 63 13.27 8.78 -1.32
CA GLY A 63 14.44 9.53 -0.86
C GLY A 63 14.61 10.95 -1.42
N ASN A 64 13.70 11.42 -2.27
CA ASN A 64 13.79 12.72 -2.95
C ASN A 64 12.67 13.69 -2.57
N GLY A 65 11.87 13.35 -1.56
CA GLY A 65 10.73 14.13 -1.08
C GLY A 65 9.46 13.97 -1.92
N GLY A 66 9.52 13.34 -3.09
CA GLY A 66 8.36 12.98 -3.90
C GLY A 66 7.69 11.70 -3.43
N VAL A 67 6.44 11.48 -3.85
CA VAL A 67 5.68 10.27 -3.48
C VAL A 67 5.64 9.29 -4.64
N SER A 68 5.87 8.01 -4.35
CA SER A 68 5.82 6.93 -5.35
C SER A 68 4.49 6.95 -6.11
N GLY A 69 4.57 6.92 -7.45
CA GLY A 69 3.38 6.97 -8.32
C GLY A 69 2.48 5.74 -8.24
N ARG A 70 3.03 4.58 -7.86
CA ARG A 70 2.27 3.33 -7.72
C ARG A 70 2.98 2.33 -6.81
N TYR A 71 2.22 1.33 -6.35
CA TYR A 71 2.74 0.10 -5.77
C TYR A 71 2.23 -1.10 -6.57
N LEU A 72 3.12 -2.00 -6.96
CA LEU A 72 2.78 -3.23 -7.68
C LEU A 72 3.20 -4.43 -6.83
N LEU A 73 2.29 -5.36 -6.55
CA LEU A 73 2.55 -6.52 -5.67
C LEU A 73 3.81 -7.35 -6.04
N GLY A 74 4.18 -7.40 -7.33
CA GLY A 74 5.37 -8.12 -7.79
C GLY A 74 6.63 -7.25 -7.96
N HIS A 75 6.49 -5.92 -7.96
CA HIS A 75 7.56 -4.98 -8.30
C HIS A 75 7.86 -3.95 -7.21
N GLY A 76 7.02 -3.87 -6.18
CA GLY A 76 7.14 -2.90 -5.10
C GLY A 76 6.73 -1.50 -5.51
N TRP A 77 7.31 -0.53 -4.82
CA TRP A 77 7.17 0.90 -5.07
C TRP A 77 7.82 1.31 -6.40
N SER A 78 7.25 2.29 -7.08
CA SER A 78 7.86 2.93 -8.24
C SER A 78 8.68 4.16 -7.86
N SER A 79 9.25 4.83 -8.85
CA SER A 79 9.80 6.18 -8.66
C SER A 79 8.72 7.17 -8.21
N SER A 80 9.16 8.30 -7.64
CA SER A 80 8.30 9.45 -7.40
C SER A 80 7.66 9.93 -8.70
N TYR A 81 6.40 10.38 -8.65
CA TYR A 81 5.70 10.92 -9.82
C TYR A 81 5.12 12.31 -9.51
N PRO A 82 5.35 13.34 -10.34
CA PRO A 82 4.93 14.71 -10.04
C PRO A 82 3.43 14.86 -9.81
N GLU A 83 2.60 14.19 -10.61
CA GLU A 83 1.15 14.26 -10.45
C GLU A 83 0.69 13.62 -9.14
N THR A 84 1.21 12.44 -8.82
CA THR A 84 0.93 11.74 -7.56
C THR A 84 1.38 12.54 -6.35
N THR A 85 2.58 13.11 -6.43
CA THR A 85 3.10 13.99 -5.40
C THR A 85 2.23 15.24 -5.25
N GLY A 86 1.79 15.82 -6.36
CA GLY A 86 1.02 17.06 -6.41
C GLY A 86 -0.30 16.98 -5.65
N TYR A 87 -1.05 15.87 -5.77
CA TYR A 87 -2.29 15.71 -5.00
C TYR A 87 -2.07 15.16 -3.59
N ILE A 88 -0.96 14.47 -3.29
CA ILE A 88 -0.69 13.95 -1.93
C ILE A 88 -0.18 15.04 -0.97
N ILE A 89 0.58 16.03 -1.44
CA ILE A 89 1.02 17.16 -0.61
C ILE A 89 -0.16 17.86 0.11
N PRO A 90 -1.21 18.33 -0.59
CA PRO A 90 -2.36 18.95 0.09
C PRO A 90 -3.12 17.96 0.98
N THR A 91 -3.11 16.66 0.66
CA THR A 91 -3.63 15.62 1.56
C THR A 91 -2.87 15.57 2.88
N PHE A 92 -1.53 15.57 2.88
CA PHE A 92 -0.73 15.61 4.11
C PHE A 92 -1.00 16.88 4.94
N LEU A 93 -1.11 18.03 4.28
CA LEU A 93 -1.44 19.28 4.97
C LEU A 93 -2.83 19.23 5.63
N ALA A 94 -3.82 18.63 4.98
CA ALA A 94 -5.15 18.44 5.54
C ALA A 94 -5.14 17.44 6.70
N LEU A 95 -4.43 16.32 6.56
CA LEU A 95 -4.26 15.29 7.60
C LEU A 95 -3.57 15.86 8.84
N SER A 96 -2.48 16.62 8.67
CA SER A 96 -1.78 17.28 9.77
C SER A 96 -2.70 18.20 10.57
N LYS A 97 -3.53 19.01 9.89
CA LYS A 97 -4.52 19.88 10.55
C LYS A 97 -5.59 19.08 11.29
N LYS A 98 -6.10 18.00 10.68
CA LYS A 98 -7.14 17.15 11.29
C LYS A 98 -6.62 16.45 12.53
N LEU A 99 -5.48 15.77 12.43
CA LEU A 99 -4.89 15.00 13.52
C LEU A 99 -4.44 15.90 14.69
N LYS A 100 -3.95 17.12 14.42
CA LYS A 100 -3.66 18.12 15.47
C LYS A 100 -4.91 18.61 16.21
N ARG A 101 -6.05 18.76 15.52
CA ARG A 101 -7.31 19.15 16.18
C ARG A 101 -7.84 18.02 17.07
N GLU A 102 -7.69 16.78 16.64
CA GLU A 102 -8.08 15.61 17.43
C GLU A 102 -7.25 15.45 18.71
N THR A 103 -5.93 15.70 18.66
CA THR A 103 -5.09 15.63 19.86
C THR A 103 -5.40 16.73 20.87
N HIS A 104 -5.80 17.92 20.40
CA HIS A 104 -6.20 19.03 21.27
C HIS A 104 -7.60 18.85 21.90
N CYS A 105 -8.48 18.08 21.27
CA CYS A 105 -9.85 17.87 21.74
C CYS A 105 -9.98 16.77 22.81
N LYS A 106 -8.93 15.98 23.09
CA LYS A 106 -8.95 15.08 24.24
C LYS A 106 -8.67 15.87 25.53
N PRO A 107 -9.60 15.93 26.50
CA PRO A 107 -9.25 16.44 27.82
C PRO A 107 -8.12 15.56 28.36
N GLN A 108 -7.04 16.20 28.81
CA GLN A 108 -6.03 15.51 29.59
C GLN A 108 -6.70 15.10 30.89
N GLY A 109 -6.94 13.79 31.04
CA GLY A 109 -7.43 13.21 32.29
C GLY A 109 -6.38 13.29 33.38
#